data_AF-K9E3W7-F1
#
_entry.id   AF-K9E3W7-F1
#
_cell.length_a   1.000
_cell.length_b   1.000
_cell.length_c   1.000
_cell.angle_alpha   90.00
_cell.angle_beta   90.00
_cell.angle_gamma   90.00
#
_symmetry.space_group_name_H-M   'P 1'
#
loop_
_entity.id
_entity.type
_entity.pdbx_description
1 polymer ?
#
loop_
_entity_poly.entity_id
_entity_poly.type
_entity_poly.pdbx_seq_one_letter_code
_entity_poly.pdbx_strand_id
1 'polypeptide(L)'
;MMRRVPITADDVARWKTQGLGLGEGAHYKPWIDVRCFSSRGRMSRRLGVTTGRVHHLFSDNESCFFLMADYAADVVDIREQFPLFPESATQRVASSLGVRHPSYPRSQTPIVMTTDFLLTRIDKSGKRYLVAFSIKSADDLRGRSRKSVLTKLEIERRYWLVRGIPWYLFTNAEFDKTVIDNLEWLSYFMVEHDIDRDAFEAHLPRFLAAFNTPSLQGLMLADRLRECAAVFAAAVSPELATDMFRYCAWHKLINLDLRVPIGLRCIPVVLPVASDSRFSCAQKGGYNGSIVSC
;
A
#
# COMPACT_ATOMS: atom_id res chain seq x y z
N MET A 1 -18.59 -30.44 10.26
CA MET A 1 -17.86 -29.46 9.42
C MET A 1 -18.61 -29.35 8.08
N MET A 2 -19.35 -28.26 7.83
CA MET A 2 -20.04 -28.06 6.55
C MET A 2 -19.00 -28.08 5.40
N ARG A 3 -19.10 -29.05 4.50
CA ARG A 3 -18.23 -29.14 3.33
C ARG A 3 -18.56 -27.97 2.40
N ARG A 4 -17.63 -27.03 2.23
CA ARG A 4 -17.76 -25.95 1.22
C ARG A 4 -18.03 -26.57 -0.16
N VAL A 5 -19.09 -26.10 -0.81
CA VAL A 5 -19.53 -26.49 -2.16
C VAL A 5 -18.39 -26.18 -3.16
N PRO A 6 -18.12 -27.06 -4.14
CA PRO A 6 -17.17 -26.77 -5.21
C PRO A 6 -17.56 -25.52 -6.01
N ILE A 7 -16.57 -24.67 -6.33
CA ILE A 7 -16.79 -23.44 -7.11
C ILE A 7 -17.01 -23.80 -8.58
N THR A 8 -18.06 -23.25 -9.18
CA THR A 8 -18.44 -23.50 -10.59
C THR A 8 -18.06 -22.31 -11.49
N ALA A 9 -18.19 -22.50 -12.81
CA ALA A 9 -18.05 -21.41 -13.77
C ALA A 9 -19.12 -20.31 -13.57
N ASP A 10 -20.33 -20.68 -13.14
CA ASP A 10 -21.42 -19.73 -12.86
C ASP A 10 -21.10 -18.85 -11.65
N ASP A 11 -20.42 -19.40 -10.63
CA ASP A 11 -19.93 -18.61 -9.50
C ASP A 11 -18.93 -17.54 -9.97
N VAL A 12 -17.98 -17.92 -10.82
CA VAL A 12 -16.98 -17.00 -11.40
C VAL A 12 -17.67 -15.94 -12.26
N ALA A 13 -18.65 -16.31 -13.08
CA ALA A 13 -19.42 -15.37 -13.89
C ALA A 13 -20.18 -14.37 -12.99
N ARG A 14 -20.83 -14.85 -11.93
CA ARG A 14 -21.53 -14.00 -10.96
C ARG A 14 -20.59 -13.01 -10.26
N TRP A 15 -19.38 -13.44 -9.88
CA TRP A 15 -18.38 -12.54 -9.29
C TRP A 15 -17.92 -11.44 -10.25
N LYS A 16 -17.76 -11.76 -11.54
CA LYS A 16 -17.49 -10.76 -12.57
C LYS A 16 -18.64 -9.77 -12.70
N THR A 17 -19.90 -10.22 -12.69
CA THR A 17 -21.06 -9.31 -12.76
C THR A 17 -21.18 -8.40 -11.52
N GLN A 18 -20.63 -8.82 -10.38
CA GLN A 18 -20.53 -7.99 -9.17
C GLN A 18 -19.41 -6.92 -9.26
N GLY A 19 -18.61 -6.95 -10.32
CA GLY A 19 -17.52 -6.01 -10.58
C GLY A 19 -16.22 -6.33 -9.85
N LEU A 20 -16.01 -7.57 -9.38
CA LEU A 20 -14.72 -7.96 -8.79
C LEU A 20 -13.61 -7.87 -9.85
N GLY A 21 -12.50 -7.25 -9.48
CA GLY A 21 -11.38 -6.93 -10.36
C GLY A 21 -11.53 -5.65 -11.19
N LEU A 22 -12.66 -4.94 -11.07
CA LEU A 22 -12.93 -3.71 -11.80
C LEU A 22 -12.84 -2.50 -10.87
N GLY A 23 -12.72 -1.31 -11.48
CA GLY A 23 -12.59 -0.04 -10.79
C GLY A 23 -11.13 0.39 -10.57
N GLU A 24 -10.97 1.59 -10.04
CA GLU A 24 -9.69 2.24 -9.70
C GLU A 24 -9.86 3.03 -8.41
N GLY A 25 -8.77 3.26 -7.67
CA GLY A 25 -8.77 4.01 -6.42
C GLY A 25 -9.79 3.46 -5.41
N ALA A 26 -10.63 4.34 -4.87
CA ALA A 26 -11.67 4.02 -3.90
C ALA A 26 -12.72 3.03 -4.41
N HIS A 27 -12.90 2.92 -5.73
CA HIS A 27 -13.94 2.10 -6.35
C HIS A 27 -13.45 0.71 -6.78
N TYR A 28 -12.15 0.44 -6.69
CA TYR A 28 -11.62 -0.87 -7.03
C TYR A 28 -12.09 -1.95 -6.05
N LYS A 29 -12.52 -3.10 -6.61
CA LYS A 29 -12.91 -4.28 -5.83
C LYS A 29 -11.89 -5.40 -6.06
N PRO A 30 -11.13 -5.86 -5.05
CA PRO A 30 -10.18 -6.96 -5.24
C PRO A 30 -10.90 -8.26 -5.62
N TRP A 31 -10.24 -9.11 -6.40
CA TRP A 31 -10.83 -10.41 -6.78
C TRP A 31 -11.00 -11.35 -5.59
N ILE A 32 -10.09 -11.25 -4.63
CA ILE A 32 -10.06 -12.08 -3.43
C ILE A 32 -10.07 -11.15 -2.22
N ASP A 33 -10.91 -11.46 -1.23
CA ASP A 33 -10.96 -10.75 0.04
C ASP A 33 -10.73 -11.70 1.23
N VAL A 34 -10.64 -11.14 2.44
CA VAL A 34 -10.40 -11.90 3.69
C VAL A 34 -11.47 -12.93 4.04
N ARG A 35 -12.68 -12.84 3.45
CA ARG A 35 -13.76 -13.82 3.66
C ARG A 35 -13.55 -15.07 2.82
N CYS A 36 -12.73 -15.01 1.77
CA CYS A 36 -12.45 -16.14 0.90
C CYS A 36 -11.66 -17.26 1.61
N PHE A 37 -10.86 -16.93 2.64
CA PHE A 37 -9.97 -17.87 3.32
C PHE A 37 -10.42 -18.19 4.74
N SER A 38 -10.05 -19.39 5.22
CA SER A 38 -10.57 -19.91 6.50
C SER A 38 -9.58 -19.99 7.66
N SER A 39 -8.27 -19.70 7.53
CA SER A 39 -7.32 -19.52 8.68
C SER A 39 -5.81 -19.68 8.42
N ARG A 40 -5.28 -19.81 7.19
CA ARG A 40 -3.87 -20.29 7.04
C ARG A 40 -2.75 -19.24 7.20
N GLY A 41 -3.06 -17.96 7.44
CA GLY A 41 -2.06 -16.90 7.63
C GLY A 41 -2.63 -15.66 8.30
N ARG A 42 -1.76 -14.75 8.78
CA ARG A 42 -2.18 -13.46 9.33
C ARG A 42 -2.70 -12.59 8.18
N MET A 43 -3.99 -12.28 8.23
CA MET A 43 -4.65 -11.37 7.31
C MET A 43 -4.79 -10.03 7.97
N SER A 44 -4.64 -8.95 7.20
CA SER A 44 -4.82 -7.60 7.71
C SER A 44 -5.74 -6.80 6.78
N ARG A 45 -6.35 -5.77 7.36
CA ARG A 45 -7.13 -4.75 6.65
C ARG A 45 -6.49 -3.42 6.98
N ARG A 46 -6.14 -2.64 5.96
CA ARG A 46 -5.50 -1.33 6.13
C ARG A 46 -6.20 -0.30 5.27
N LEU A 47 -6.54 0.85 5.84
CA LEU A 47 -6.98 2.00 5.06
C LEU A 47 -5.77 2.53 4.28
N GLY A 48 -5.92 2.72 2.96
CA GLY A 48 -4.88 3.31 2.13
C GLY A 48 -5.05 4.81 2.00
N VAL A 49 -3.98 5.55 2.26
CA VAL A 49 -3.93 7.01 2.09
C VAL A 49 -4.07 7.36 0.60
N THR A 50 -3.42 6.60 -0.27
CA THR A 50 -3.40 6.83 -1.72
C THR A 50 -4.75 6.59 -2.35
N THR A 51 -5.47 5.55 -1.89
CA THR A 51 -6.70 5.08 -2.55
C THR A 51 -7.98 5.48 -1.83
N GLY A 52 -7.89 5.85 -0.54
CA GLY A 52 -9.05 6.15 0.29
C GLY A 52 -9.93 4.95 0.63
N ARG A 53 -9.44 3.70 0.46
CA ARG A 53 -10.21 2.49 0.76
C ARG A 53 -9.44 1.50 1.62
N VAL A 54 -10.18 0.54 2.20
CA VAL A 54 -9.59 -0.58 2.93
C VAL A 54 -9.05 -1.62 1.95
N HIS A 55 -7.78 -1.94 2.09
CA HIS A 55 -7.08 -2.99 1.35
C HIS A 55 -7.12 -4.32 2.10
N HIS A 56 -7.15 -5.42 1.35
CA HIS A 56 -7.20 -6.79 1.89
C HIS A 56 -5.87 -7.52 1.66
N LEU A 57 -5.14 -7.79 2.74
CA LEU A 57 -3.78 -8.33 2.69
C LEU A 57 -3.73 -9.70 3.36
N PHE A 58 -3.06 -10.67 2.75
CA PHE A 58 -3.08 -12.07 3.15
C PHE A 58 -1.78 -12.58 3.76
N SER A 59 -0.77 -11.71 3.90
CA SER A 59 0.47 -12.02 4.59
C SER A 59 1.11 -10.77 5.20
N ASP A 60 2.06 -11.00 6.12
CA ASP A 60 2.89 -9.92 6.68
C ASP A 60 3.71 -9.24 5.58
N ASN A 61 4.23 -10.00 4.61
CA ASN A 61 4.98 -9.43 3.47
C ASN A 61 4.10 -8.54 2.59
N GLU A 62 2.84 -8.93 2.33
CA GLU A 62 1.88 -8.08 1.62
C GLU A 62 1.57 -6.80 2.42
N SER A 63 1.48 -6.91 3.75
CA SER A 63 1.30 -5.75 4.63
C SER A 63 2.49 -4.79 4.57
N CYS A 64 3.71 -5.32 4.61
CA CYS A 64 4.94 -4.53 4.47
C CYS A 64 5.02 -3.86 3.09
N PHE A 65 4.75 -4.61 2.02
CA PHE A 65 4.77 -4.08 0.65
C PHE A 65 3.73 -2.99 0.45
N PHE A 66 2.52 -3.19 0.97
CA PHE A 66 1.45 -2.20 0.92
C PHE A 66 1.87 -0.87 1.54
N LEU A 67 2.47 -0.88 2.73
CA LEU A 67 2.94 0.35 3.39
C LEU A 67 3.97 1.10 2.54
N MET A 68 4.90 0.40 1.91
CA MET A 68 5.86 1.04 1.00
C MET A 68 5.18 1.64 -0.22
N ALA A 69 4.23 0.91 -0.83
CA ALA A 69 3.50 1.38 -1.99
C ALA A 69 2.61 2.59 -1.67
N ASP A 70 1.94 2.59 -0.52
CA ASP A 70 1.05 3.66 -0.07
C ASP A 70 1.81 4.92 0.42
N TYR A 71 3.05 4.75 0.86
CA TYR A 71 3.95 5.87 1.18
C TYR A 71 4.67 6.43 -0.05
N ALA A 72 4.80 5.67 -1.13
CA ALA A 72 5.58 6.08 -2.31
C ALA A 72 4.91 7.26 -3.04
N ALA A 73 5.65 8.36 -3.18
CA ALA A 73 5.12 9.61 -3.75
C ALA A 73 4.70 9.52 -5.22
N ASP A 74 5.15 8.49 -5.93
CA ASP A 74 4.88 8.30 -7.35
C ASP A 74 3.82 7.23 -7.63
N VAL A 75 3.23 6.62 -6.58
CA VAL A 75 2.11 5.69 -6.69
C VAL A 75 0.80 6.48 -6.56
N VAL A 76 -0.13 6.27 -7.48
CA VAL A 76 -1.44 6.96 -7.50
C VAL A 76 -2.65 6.04 -7.48
N ASP A 77 -2.43 4.73 -7.65
CA ASP A 77 -3.45 3.72 -7.43
C ASP A 77 -2.78 2.41 -7.03
N ILE A 78 -3.46 1.66 -6.16
CA ILE A 78 -3.01 0.39 -5.62
C ILE A 78 -4.19 -0.58 -5.80
N ARG A 79 -4.00 -1.63 -6.60
CA ARG A 79 -5.00 -2.66 -6.81
C ARG A 79 -4.45 -4.01 -6.39
N GLU A 80 -4.75 -4.41 -5.16
CA GLU A 80 -4.37 -5.72 -4.64
C GLU A 80 -5.22 -6.83 -5.26
N GLN A 81 -4.67 -8.04 -5.33
CA GLN A 81 -5.38 -9.25 -5.74
C GLN A 81 -6.04 -9.07 -7.10
N PHE A 82 -5.29 -8.49 -8.03
CA PHE A 82 -5.75 -8.08 -9.35
C PHE A 82 -5.95 -9.31 -10.25
N PRO A 83 -7.17 -9.58 -10.74
CA PRO A 83 -7.43 -10.78 -11.52
C PRO A 83 -6.84 -10.68 -12.93
N LEU A 84 -6.29 -11.80 -13.38
CA LEU A 84 -5.65 -11.91 -14.69
C LEU A 84 -6.69 -12.30 -15.75
N PHE A 85 -7.35 -11.29 -16.30
CA PHE A 85 -8.37 -11.45 -17.34
C PHE A 85 -7.87 -11.25 -18.78
N PRO A 86 -8.47 -11.94 -19.76
CA PRO A 86 -9.37 -13.09 -19.59
C PRO A 86 -8.60 -14.32 -19.09
N GLU A 87 -9.28 -15.24 -18.39
CA GLU A 87 -8.68 -16.49 -17.88
C GLU A 87 -8.10 -17.35 -19.00
N SER A 88 -8.66 -17.25 -20.21
CA SER A 88 -8.13 -17.92 -21.38
C SER A 88 -6.68 -17.51 -21.69
N ALA A 89 -6.25 -16.31 -21.29
CA ALA A 89 -4.87 -15.87 -21.46
C ALA A 89 -3.91 -16.67 -20.57
N THR A 90 -4.20 -16.83 -19.28
CA THR A 90 -3.35 -17.62 -18.38
C THR A 90 -3.41 -19.10 -18.72
N GLN A 91 -4.55 -19.61 -19.18
CA GLN A 91 -4.69 -20.98 -19.68
C GLN A 91 -3.80 -21.23 -20.91
N ARG A 92 -3.82 -20.33 -21.91
CA ARG A 92 -2.93 -20.43 -23.09
C ARG A 92 -1.46 -20.41 -22.69
N VAL A 93 -1.09 -19.55 -21.75
CA VAL A 93 0.29 -19.50 -21.22
C VAL A 93 0.66 -20.83 -20.57
N ALA A 94 -0.20 -21.40 -19.71
CA ALA A 94 0.02 -22.70 -19.08
C ALA A 94 0.18 -23.82 -20.13
N SER A 95 -0.68 -23.85 -21.15
CA SER A 95 -0.57 -24.80 -22.27
C SER A 95 0.75 -24.65 -23.02
N SER A 96 1.19 -23.42 -23.32
CA SER A 96 2.47 -23.16 -24.00
C SER A 96 3.70 -23.59 -23.20
N LEU A 97 3.57 -23.64 -21.87
CA LEU A 97 4.61 -24.09 -20.94
C LEU A 97 4.57 -25.61 -20.71
N GLY A 98 3.58 -26.33 -21.25
CA GLY A 98 3.38 -27.75 -20.97
C GLY A 98 3.00 -28.04 -19.52
N VAL A 99 2.40 -27.07 -18.82
CA VAL A 99 2.01 -27.21 -17.40
C VAL A 99 0.49 -27.16 -17.26
N ARG A 100 -0.03 -27.82 -16.22
CA ARG A 100 -1.46 -27.78 -15.91
C ARG A 100 -1.83 -26.42 -15.31
N HIS A 101 -2.85 -25.77 -15.88
CA HIS A 101 -3.43 -24.58 -15.29
C HIS A 101 -4.11 -24.90 -13.95
N PRO A 102 -3.97 -24.07 -12.91
CA PRO A 102 -4.64 -24.31 -11.64
C PRO A 102 -6.17 -24.28 -11.74
N SER A 103 -6.84 -25.09 -10.93
CA SER A 103 -8.31 -25.17 -10.80
C SER A 103 -8.73 -24.94 -9.35
N TYR A 104 -9.95 -24.44 -9.14
CA TYR A 104 -10.49 -24.30 -7.79
C TYR A 104 -10.57 -25.68 -7.09
N PRO A 105 -10.26 -25.76 -5.78
CA PRO A 105 -10.26 -27.03 -5.06
C PRO A 105 -11.57 -27.79 -5.21
N ARG A 106 -11.47 -29.11 -5.46
CA ARG A 106 -12.63 -30.02 -5.65
C ARG A 106 -13.52 -29.69 -6.85
N SER A 107 -13.04 -28.88 -7.80
CA SER A 107 -13.74 -28.57 -9.05
C SER A 107 -12.79 -28.73 -10.25
N GLN A 108 -13.35 -28.82 -11.46
CA GLN A 108 -12.58 -28.69 -12.70
C GLN A 108 -12.49 -27.23 -13.19
N THR A 109 -13.22 -26.31 -12.55
CA THR A 109 -13.26 -24.89 -12.90
C THR A 109 -11.85 -24.30 -12.80
N PRO A 110 -11.28 -23.77 -13.89
CA PRO A 110 -10.01 -23.05 -13.84
C PRO A 110 -10.07 -21.90 -12.84
N ILE A 111 -9.02 -21.73 -12.05
CA ILE A 111 -8.97 -20.59 -11.12
C ILE A 111 -8.77 -19.29 -11.91
N VAL A 112 -9.40 -18.21 -11.48
CA VAL A 112 -8.96 -16.88 -11.90
C VAL A 112 -7.67 -16.57 -11.13
N MET A 113 -6.54 -16.62 -11.83
CA MET A 113 -5.25 -16.24 -11.23
C MET A 113 -5.25 -14.75 -10.91
N THR A 114 -4.52 -14.36 -9.87
CA THR A 114 -4.37 -12.98 -9.44
C THR A 114 -2.90 -12.59 -9.35
N THR A 115 -2.63 -11.30 -9.54
CA THR A 115 -1.39 -10.65 -9.13
C THR A 115 -1.61 -9.99 -7.78
N ASP A 116 -0.63 -10.09 -6.87
CA ASP A 116 -0.77 -9.61 -5.51
C ASP A 116 -0.98 -8.08 -5.49
N PHE A 117 -0.23 -7.31 -6.28
CA PHE A 117 -0.44 -5.87 -6.47
C PHE A 117 -0.23 -5.41 -7.91
N LEU A 118 -1.20 -4.67 -8.46
CA LEU A 118 -1.04 -3.86 -9.66
C LEU A 118 -1.04 -2.39 -9.25
N LEU A 119 0.12 -1.74 -9.40
CA LEU A 119 0.28 -0.32 -9.09
C LEU A 119 0.10 0.52 -10.34
N THR A 120 -0.56 1.66 -10.21
CA THR A 120 -0.47 2.76 -11.18
C THR A 120 0.52 3.78 -10.65
N ARG A 121 1.61 4.02 -11.40
CA ARG A 121 2.68 4.96 -11.05
C ARG A 121 2.71 6.14 -12.01
N ILE A 122 3.26 7.26 -11.57
CA ILE A 122 3.50 8.45 -12.37
C ILE A 122 5.00 8.69 -12.51
N ASP A 123 5.50 8.80 -13.73
CA ASP A 123 6.91 9.12 -13.97
C ASP A 123 7.19 10.63 -13.80
N LYS A 124 8.46 11.03 -13.95
CA LYS A 124 8.88 12.44 -13.85
C LYS A 124 8.21 13.37 -14.86
N SER A 125 7.67 12.83 -15.97
CA SER A 125 6.95 13.59 -16.98
C SER A 125 5.45 13.73 -16.68
N GLY A 126 4.95 13.10 -15.59
CA GLY A 126 3.54 13.06 -15.26
C GLY A 126 2.78 11.91 -15.93
N LYS A 127 3.47 11.05 -16.70
CA LYS A 127 2.82 9.96 -17.43
C LYS A 127 2.52 8.79 -16.48
N ARG A 128 1.28 8.31 -16.54
CA ARG A 128 0.84 7.11 -15.82
C ARG A 128 1.32 5.84 -16.51
N TYR A 129 1.80 4.88 -15.72
CA TYR A 129 2.15 3.54 -16.19
C TYR A 129 1.86 2.49 -15.12
N LEU A 130 1.69 1.24 -15.56
CA LEU A 130 1.37 0.12 -14.68
C LEU A 130 2.61 -0.68 -14.32
N VAL A 131 2.66 -1.21 -13.10
CA VAL A 131 3.67 -2.16 -12.65
C VAL A 131 3.02 -3.24 -11.80
N ALA A 132 3.29 -4.50 -12.12
CA ALA A 132 2.77 -5.66 -11.41
C ALA A 132 3.80 -6.23 -10.43
N PHE A 133 3.34 -6.63 -9.24
CA PHE A 133 4.18 -7.24 -8.21
C PHE A 133 3.52 -8.50 -7.66
N SER A 134 4.31 -9.57 -7.58
CA SER A 134 3.99 -10.75 -6.79
C SER A 134 4.84 -10.75 -5.54
N ILE A 135 4.22 -10.91 -4.37
CA ILE A 135 4.87 -10.91 -3.07
C ILE A 135 4.92 -12.35 -2.55
N LYS A 136 6.11 -12.87 -2.27
CA LYS A 136 6.29 -14.24 -1.76
C LYS A 136 7.31 -14.27 -0.64
N SER A 137 7.23 -15.24 0.26
CA SER A 137 8.32 -15.45 1.22
C SER A 137 9.46 -16.22 0.56
N ALA A 138 10.69 -16.00 1.04
CA ALA A 138 11.83 -16.83 0.65
C ALA A 138 11.57 -18.34 0.92
N ASP A 139 10.73 -18.66 1.89
CA ASP A 139 10.34 -20.03 2.23
C ASP A 139 9.36 -20.62 1.22
N ASP A 140 8.42 -19.84 0.67
CA ASP A 140 7.56 -20.29 -0.44
C ASP A 140 8.39 -20.72 -1.66
N LEU A 141 9.52 -20.04 -1.86
CA LEU A 141 10.45 -20.31 -2.96
C LEU A 141 11.41 -21.45 -2.66
N ARG A 142 11.56 -21.92 -1.41
CA ARG A 142 12.48 -23.01 -1.02
C ARG A 142 11.77 -24.28 -0.55
N GLY A 143 10.49 -24.19 -0.18
CA GLY A 143 9.74 -25.27 0.46
C GLY A 143 9.18 -26.33 -0.49
N ARG A 144 8.40 -27.26 0.09
CA ARG A 144 7.77 -28.39 -0.62
C ARG A 144 6.82 -27.97 -1.76
N SER A 145 6.27 -26.76 -1.69
CA SER A 145 5.38 -26.18 -2.70
C SER A 145 6.13 -25.44 -3.83
N ARG A 146 7.47 -25.32 -3.77
CA ARG A 146 8.30 -24.51 -4.68
C ARG A 146 7.92 -24.71 -6.15
N LYS A 147 7.85 -25.96 -6.63
CA LYS A 147 7.55 -26.24 -8.05
C LYS A 147 6.21 -25.63 -8.47
N SER A 148 5.16 -25.81 -7.65
CA SER A 148 3.83 -25.25 -7.93
C SER A 148 3.83 -23.72 -7.86
N VAL A 149 4.56 -23.13 -6.90
CA VAL A 149 4.71 -21.68 -6.76
C VAL A 149 5.39 -21.10 -8.00
N LEU A 150 6.55 -21.64 -8.40
CA LEU A 150 7.30 -21.19 -9.57
C LEU A 150 6.51 -21.33 -10.88
N THR A 151 5.76 -22.43 -11.04
CA THR A 151 4.88 -22.59 -12.21
C THR A 151 3.83 -21.48 -12.28
N LYS A 152 3.19 -21.15 -11.16
CA LYS A 152 2.19 -20.07 -11.12
C LYS A 152 2.82 -18.70 -11.41
N LEU A 153 3.99 -18.43 -10.83
CA LEU A 153 4.74 -17.20 -11.06
C LEU A 153 5.17 -17.05 -12.53
N GLU A 154 5.60 -18.12 -13.19
CA GLU A 154 5.99 -18.05 -14.62
C GLU A 154 4.77 -17.79 -15.53
N ILE A 155 3.60 -18.37 -15.20
CA ILE A 155 2.36 -18.07 -15.93
C ILE A 155 2.01 -16.58 -15.78
N GLU A 156 2.05 -16.05 -14.57
CA GLU A 156 1.79 -14.65 -14.26
C GLU A 156 2.80 -13.72 -14.96
N ARG A 157 4.10 -14.01 -14.87
CA ARG A 157 5.16 -13.25 -15.52
C ARG A 157 4.95 -13.16 -17.03
N ARG A 158 4.65 -14.28 -17.71
CA ARG A 158 4.38 -14.29 -19.15
C ARG A 158 3.09 -13.56 -19.52
N TYR A 159 2.07 -13.63 -18.66
CA TYR A 159 0.82 -12.89 -18.84
C TYR A 159 1.07 -11.38 -18.93
N TRP A 160 1.92 -10.83 -18.05
CA TRP A 160 2.27 -9.40 -18.04
C TRP A 160 3.28 -9.02 -19.12
N LEU A 161 4.27 -9.88 -19.37
CA LEU A 161 5.29 -9.64 -20.40
C LEU A 161 4.68 -9.39 -21.78
N VAL A 162 3.71 -10.22 -22.19
CA VAL A 162 3.02 -10.07 -23.49
C VAL A 162 2.21 -8.76 -23.57
N ARG A 163 1.84 -8.18 -22.43
CA ARG A 163 1.13 -6.89 -22.33
C ARG A 163 2.08 -5.69 -22.22
N GLY A 164 3.40 -5.92 -22.21
CA GLY A 164 4.39 -4.86 -22.04
C GLY A 164 4.37 -4.20 -20.66
N ILE A 165 3.77 -4.86 -19.65
CA ILE A 165 3.69 -4.34 -18.29
C ILE A 165 4.84 -4.97 -17.47
N PRO A 166 5.71 -4.16 -16.85
CA PRO A 166 6.76 -4.66 -15.96
C PRO A 166 6.17 -5.48 -14.82
N TRP A 167 6.80 -6.62 -14.55
CA TRP A 167 6.42 -7.53 -13.47
C TRP A 167 7.64 -7.85 -12.61
N TYR A 168 7.46 -7.80 -11.29
CA TYR A 168 8.51 -8.04 -10.32
C TYR A 168 8.06 -9.06 -9.27
N LEU A 169 8.98 -9.96 -8.89
CA LEU A 169 8.84 -10.80 -7.71
C LEU A 169 9.52 -10.07 -6.55
N PHE A 170 8.78 -9.84 -5.48
CA PHE A 170 9.27 -9.22 -4.25
C PHE A 170 9.26 -10.25 -3.12
N THR A 171 10.31 -10.28 -2.31
CA THR A 171 10.39 -11.18 -1.16
C THR A 171 10.64 -10.43 0.14
N ASN A 172 10.78 -11.17 1.23
CA ASN A 172 11.11 -10.57 2.51
C ASN A 172 12.57 -10.09 2.61
N ALA A 173 13.44 -10.48 1.67
CA ALA A 173 14.84 -10.06 1.66
C ALA A 173 15.01 -8.59 1.25
N GLU A 174 14.04 -8.03 0.56
CA GLU A 174 14.04 -6.66 0.05
C GLU A 174 13.48 -5.65 1.05
N PHE A 175 12.92 -6.11 2.19
CA PHE A 175 12.45 -5.20 3.25
C PHE A 175 13.58 -4.80 4.18
N ASP A 176 13.80 -3.49 4.33
CA ASP A 176 14.52 -2.95 5.46
C ASP A 176 13.57 -2.89 6.67
N LYS A 177 13.90 -3.63 7.74
CA LYS A 177 13.05 -3.73 8.93
C LYS A 177 12.80 -2.37 9.57
N THR A 178 13.82 -1.51 9.64
CA THR A 178 13.70 -0.18 10.24
C THR A 178 12.78 0.71 9.41
N VAL A 179 12.90 0.66 8.08
CA VAL A 179 11.97 1.35 7.18
C VAL A 179 10.53 0.89 7.40
N ILE A 180 10.29 -0.43 7.45
CA ILE A 180 8.94 -0.97 7.65
C ILE A 180 8.38 -0.60 9.03
N ASP A 181 9.15 -0.73 10.11
CA ASP A 181 8.72 -0.35 11.46
C ASP A 181 8.36 1.14 11.52
N ASN A 182 9.15 1.99 10.86
CA ASN A 182 8.89 3.42 10.75
C ASN A 182 7.61 3.71 9.96
N LEU A 183 7.41 3.07 8.80
CA LEU A 183 6.20 3.23 8.01
C LEU A 183 4.96 2.75 8.76
N GLU A 184 5.05 1.62 9.47
CA GLU A 184 3.98 1.13 10.33
C GLU A 184 3.60 2.18 11.38
N TRP A 185 4.59 2.71 12.11
CA TRP A 185 4.36 3.73 13.14
C TRP A 185 3.80 5.03 12.57
N LEU A 186 4.26 5.44 11.39
CA LEU A 186 3.74 6.60 10.68
C LEU A 186 2.31 6.38 10.20
N SER A 187 1.91 5.17 9.82
CA SER A 187 0.56 4.92 9.28
C SER A 187 -0.60 5.13 10.28
N TYR A 188 -0.30 5.28 11.58
CA TYR A 188 -1.32 5.37 12.63
C TYR A 188 -2.08 6.70 12.73
N PHE A 189 -1.71 7.75 11.98
CA PHE A 189 -2.46 9.03 12.02
C PHE A 189 -3.89 8.94 11.49
N MET A 190 -4.25 7.83 10.82
CA MET A 190 -5.59 7.62 10.25
C MET A 190 -6.58 6.96 11.21
N VAL A 191 -6.16 6.57 12.42
CA VAL A 191 -6.95 5.67 13.29
C VAL A 191 -7.90 6.45 14.23
N GLU A 192 -7.67 7.74 14.47
CA GLU A 192 -8.50 8.54 15.38
C GLU A 192 -9.59 9.32 14.60
N HIS A 193 -10.80 8.75 14.59
CA HIS A 193 -11.94 9.20 13.78
C HIS A 193 -12.71 10.42 14.32
N ASP A 194 -12.14 11.20 15.24
CA ASP A 194 -12.88 12.28 15.94
C ASP A 194 -12.27 13.68 15.78
N ILE A 195 -11.36 13.84 14.83
CA ILE A 195 -10.73 15.14 14.55
C ILE A 195 -11.42 15.78 13.35
N ASP A 196 -11.93 17.00 13.54
CA ASP A 196 -12.42 17.84 12.44
C ASP A 196 -11.29 18.10 11.44
N ARG A 197 -11.49 17.66 10.20
CA ARG A 197 -10.47 17.70 9.14
C ARG A 197 -10.00 19.11 8.86
N ASP A 198 -10.93 20.05 8.74
CA ASP A 198 -10.63 21.43 8.38
C ASP A 198 -9.81 22.10 9.50
N ALA A 199 -10.17 21.85 10.76
CA ALA A 199 -9.39 22.30 11.91
C ALA A 199 -7.98 21.67 11.94
N PHE A 200 -7.86 20.37 11.66
CA PHE A 200 -6.56 19.69 11.59
C PHE A 200 -5.66 20.33 10.53
N GLU A 201 -6.16 20.49 9.32
CA GLU A 201 -5.43 21.06 8.19
C GLU A 201 -5.04 22.53 8.44
N ALA A 202 -5.92 23.31 9.06
CA ALA A 202 -5.64 24.70 9.46
C ALA A 202 -4.49 24.81 10.47
N HIS A 203 -4.21 23.77 11.26
CA HIS A 203 -3.12 23.75 12.22
C HIS A 203 -1.76 23.35 11.61
N LEU A 204 -1.74 22.64 10.48
CA LEU A 204 -0.51 22.11 9.88
C LEU A 204 0.56 23.18 9.58
N PRO A 205 0.26 24.36 8.99
CA PRO A 205 1.30 25.36 8.71
C PRO A 205 1.99 25.87 9.97
N ARG A 206 1.22 26.13 11.03
CA ARG A 206 1.76 26.59 12.32
C ARG A 206 2.57 25.50 13.00
N PHE A 207 2.13 24.24 12.91
CA PHE A 207 2.84 23.09 13.44
C PHE A 207 4.19 22.89 12.73
N LEU A 208 4.21 22.95 11.39
CA LEU A 208 5.44 22.84 10.60
C LEU A 208 6.43 23.98 10.92
N ALA A 209 5.94 25.21 11.11
CA ALA A 209 6.78 26.32 11.53
C ALA A 209 7.42 26.06 12.91
N ALA A 210 6.62 25.63 13.89
CA ALA A 210 7.11 25.28 15.22
C ALA A 210 8.11 24.11 15.17
N PHE A 211 7.77 23.03 14.46
CA PHE A 211 8.61 21.85 14.30
C PHE A 211 9.97 22.19 13.72
N ASN A 212 10.04 23.10 12.74
CA ASN A 212 11.29 23.50 12.08
C ASN A 212 12.13 24.51 12.87
N THR A 213 11.71 24.91 14.07
CA THR A 213 12.48 25.82 14.93
C THR A 213 13.88 25.24 15.22
N PRO A 214 14.98 25.96 14.92
CA PRO A 214 16.34 25.42 15.05
C PRO A 214 16.70 24.90 16.44
N SER A 215 16.20 25.55 17.49
CA SER A 215 16.43 25.14 18.89
C SER A 215 15.86 23.76 19.24
N LEU A 216 14.96 23.19 18.42
CA LEU A 216 14.31 21.91 18.69
C LEU A 216 14.96 20.72 17.97
N GLN A 217 15.90 20.93 17.04
CA GLN A 217 16.40 19.88 16.14
C GLN A 217 17.20 18.77 16.85
N GLY A 218 17.75 19.03 18.03
CA GLY A 218 18.50 18.05 18.84
C GLY A 218 17.68 17.33 19.91
N LEU A 219 16.39 17.63 20.03
CA LEU A 219 15.53 17.05 21.07
C LEU A 219 15.03 15.66 20.67
N MET A 220 14.70 14.84 21.67
CA MET A 220 13.87 13.66 21.44
C MET A 220 12.53 14.09 20.83
N LEU A 221 11.97 13.26 19.95
CA LEU A 221 10.73 13.57 19.25
C LEU A 221 9.60 13.91 20.23
N ALA A 222 9.47 13.19 21.35
CA ALA A 222 8.46 13.49 22.37
C ALA A 222 8.55 14.94 22.88
N ASP A 223 9.76 15.40 23.19
CA ASP A 223 9.98 16.75 23.72
C ASP A 223 9.76 17.79 22.62
N ARG A 224 10.27 17.54 21.41
CA ARG A 224 10.01 18.39 20.25
C ARG A 224 8.51 18.54 19.96
N LEU A 225 7.74 17.47 20.01
CA LEU A 225 6.29 17.50 19.78
C LEU A 225 5.55 18.21 20.92
N ARG A 226 6.01 18.10 22.16
CA ARG A 226 5.46 18.86 23.29
C ARG A 226 5.66 20.37 23.09
N GLU A 227 6.84 20.79 22.67
CA GLU A 227 7.12 22.19 22.34
C GLU A 227 6.27 22.66 21.14
N CYS A 228 6.08 21.80 20.13
CA CYS A 228 5.19 22.10 19.02
C CYS A 228 3.74 22.25 19.47
N ALA A 229 3.24 21.42 20.40
CA ALA A 229 1.89 21.54 20.93
C ALA A 229 1.71 22.83 21.74
N ALA A 230 2.73 23.24 22.52
CA ALA A 230 2.68 24.42 23.36
C ALA A 230 2.40 25.72 22.58
N VAL A 231 2.78 25.80 21.30
CA VAL A 231 2.48 26.99 20.48
C VAL A 231 0.98 27.15 20.22
N PHE A 232 0.17 26.12 20.40
CA PHE A 232 -1.29 26.13 20.20
C PHE A 232 -2.07 26.33 21.51
N ALA A 233 -1.41 26.68 22.62
CA ALA A 233 -2.01 26.72 23.95
C ALA A 233 -2.72 25.39 24.27
N ALA A 234 -4.04 25.40 24.49
CA ALA A 234 -4.83 24.20 24.79
C ALA A 234 -5.52 23.58 23.56
N ALA A 235 -5.34 24.13 22.35
CA ALA A 235 -6.04 23.67 21.15
C ALA A 235 -5.47 22.37 20.55
N VAL A 236 -4.20 22.04 20.85
CA VAL A 236 -3.54 20.83 20.35
C VAL A 236 -2.97 20.04 21.52
N SER A 237 -3.43 18.78 21.67
CA SER A 237 -2.87 17.85 22.64
C SER A 237 -1.53 17.25 22.15
N PRO A 238 -0.69 16.69 23.04
CA PRO A 238 0.52 15.97 22.62
C PRO A 238 0.24 14.79 21.67
N GLU A 239 -0.91 14.13 21.83
CA GLU A 239 -1.38 13.05 20.96
C GLU A 239 -1.67 13.61 19.56
N LEU A 240 -2.43 14.70 19.47
CA LEU A 240 -2.73 15.36 18.21
C LEU A 240 -1.45 15.87 17.52
N ALA A 241 -0.49 16.43 18.26
CA ALA A 241 0.80 16.82 17.70
C ALA A 241 1.59 15.62 17.13
N THR A 242 1.46 14.44 17.75
CA THR A 242 2.04 13.20 17.23
C THR A 242 1.40 12.79 15.91
N ASP A 243 0.08 12.89 15.80
CA ASP A 243 -0.61 12.58 14.54
C ASP A 243 -0.36 13.61 13.46
N MET A 244 -0.25 14.90 13.81
CA MET A 244 0.23 15.94 12.89
C MET A 244 1.63 15.64 12.36
N PHE A 245 2.56 15.20 13.22
CA PHE A 245 3.89 14.77 12.79
C PHE A 245 3.84 13.59 11.83
N ARG A 246 3.09 12.55 12.19
CA ARG A 246 2.92 11.35 11.37
C ARG A 246 2.31 11.68 10.01
N TYR A 247 1.27 12.49 9.98
CA TYR A 247 0.64 13.01 8.76
C TYR A 247 1.67 13.76 7.92
N CYS A 248 2.36 14.74 8.51
CA CYS A 248 3.36 15.53 7.79
C CYS A 248 4.48 14.67 7.21
N ALA A 249 4.95 13.66 7.95
CA ALA A 249 5.96 12.73 7.48
C ALA A 249 5.44 11.82 6.36
N TRP A 250 4.22 11.28 6.49
CA TRP A 250 3.59 10.45 5.47
C TRP A 250 3.43 11.20 4.14
N HIS A 251 2.92 12.43 4.22
CA HIS A 251 2.72 13.33 3.10
C HIS A 251 3.99 14.07 2.65
N LYS A 252 5.17 13.71 3.19
CA LYS A 252 6.48 14.28 2.82
C LYS A 252 6.61 15.80 3.07
N LEU A 253 5.76 16.38 3.91
CA LEU A 253 5.91 17.74 4.43
C LEU A 253 7.07 17.82 5.42
N ILE A 254 7.38 16.72 6.10
CA ILE A 254 8.63 16.49 6.84
C ILE A 254 9.33 15.31 6.19
N ASN A 255 10.48 15.56 5.55
CA ASN A 255 11.25 14.50 4.91
C ASN A 255 12.15 13.82 5.95
N LEU A 256 11.95 12.53 6.21
CA LEU A 256 12.70 11.78 7.22
C LEU A 256 13.61 10.73 6.55
N ASP A 257 14.77 10.46 7.15
CA ASP A 257 15.53 9.26 6.81
C ASP A 257 14.88 8.04 7.48
N LEU A 258 14.05 7.32 6.71
CA LEU A 258 13.33 6.14 7.20
C LEU A 258 14.25 4.96 7.56
N ARG A 259 15.55 5.02 7.27
CA ARG A 259 16.52 3.97 7.66
C ARG A 259 17.03 4.16 9.09
N VAL A 260 16.71 5.28 9.73
CA VAL A 260 17.02 5.54 11.13
C VAL A 260 15.73 5.35 11.95
N PRO A 261 15.76 4.66 13.11
CA PRO A 261 14.56 4.47 13.92
C PRO A 261 13.85 5.80 14.25
N ILE A 262 12.54 5.83 14.03
CA ILE A 262 11.65 6.95 14.34
C ILE A 262 10.73 6.52 15.48
N GLY A 263 10.53 7.42 16.42
CA GLY A 263 9.62 7.21 17.54
C GLY A 263 9.80 8.30 18.58
N LEU A 264 8.89 8.34 19.54
CA LEU A 264 8.86 9.38 20.59
C LEU A 264 10.17 9.48 21.39
N ARG A 265 10.93 8.37 21.50
CA ARG A 265 12.22 8.31 22.23
C ARG A 265 13.45 8.42 21.32
N CYS A 266 13.27 8.84 20.07
CA CYS A 266 14.34 8.99 19.09
C CYS A 266 14.52 10.47 18.73
N ILE A 267 15.74 10.87 18.35
CA ILE A 267 15.97 12.16 17.70
C ILE A 267 15.70 11.95 16.20
N PRO A 268 14.70 12.61 15.61
CA PRO A 268 14.33 12.37 14.22
C PRO A 268 15.39 12.94 13.27
N VAL A 269 15.85 12.12 12.31
CA VAL A 269 16.76 12.57 11.24
C VAL A 269 15.94 13.16 10.11
N VAL A 270 15.80 14.48 10.12
CA VAL A 270 15.11 15.24 9.07
C VAL A 270 16.09 15.48 7.93
N LEU A 271 15.75 15.00 6.75
CA LEU A 271 16.50 15.25 5.53
C LEU A 271 16.22 16.67 5.03
N PRO A 272 17.23 17.38 4.50
CA PRO A 272 16.99 18.63 3.81
C PRO A 272 15.92 18.43 2.73
N VAL A 273 15.04 19.40 2.57
CA VAL A 273 14.22 19.48 1.37
C VAL A 273 15.23 19.66 0.23
N ALA A 274 15.52 18.60 -0.51
CA ALA A 274 16.24 18.73 -1.76
C ALA A 274 15.50 19.82 -2.55
N SER A 275 16.23 20.76 -3.15
CA SER A 275 15.68 21.74 -4.09
C SER A 275 15.12 21.00 -5.30
N ASP A 276 14.00 20.34 -5.09
CA ASP A 276 13.29 19.51 -6.03
C ASP A 276 12.19 20.38 -6.56
N SER A 277 12.31 20.73 -7.84
CA SER A 277 11.41 21.59 -8.61
C SER A 277 9.92 21.28 -8.46
N ARG A 278 9.56 20.10 -7.94
CA ARG A 278 8.20 19.65 -7.59
C ARG A 278 7.53 20.49 -6.50
N PHE A 279 8.26 21.15 -5.61
CA PHE A 279 7.69 22.00 -4.54
C PHE A 279 7.51 23.48 -4.93
N SER A 280 7.98 23.92 -6.11
CA SER A 280 7.78 25.30 -6.57
C SER A 280 6.32 25.63 -6.91
N CYS A 281 5.49 24.61 -7.17
CA CYS A 281 4.08 24.79 -7.50
C CYS A 281 3.20 24.96 -6.25
N ALA A 282 3.59 24.38 -5.11
CA ALA A 282 2.82 24.46 -3.87
C ALA A 282 2.82 25.84 -3.20
N GLN A 283 3.72 26.76 -3.63
CA GLN A 283 3.75 28.14 -3.12
C GLN A 283 3.15 29.19 -4.07
N LYS A 284 2.69 28.80 -5.27
CA LYS A 284 2.08 29.75 -6.24
C LYS A 284 0.78 29.30 -6.90
N GLY A 285 0.35 28.06 -6.71
CA GLY A 285 -0.98 27.61 -7.07
C GLY A 285 -1.64 27.01 -5.84
N GLY A 286 -2.83 27.50 -5.49
CA GLY A 286 -3.66 26.87 -4.47
C GLY A 286 -3.67 25.36 -4.69
N TYR A 287 -3.32 24.63 -3.62
CA TYR A 287 -3.44 23.18 -3.58
C TYR A 287 -4.94 22.86 -3.73
N ASN A 288 -5.44 22.77 -4.96
CA ASN A 288 -6.74 22.16 -5.28
C ASN A 288 -6.61 20.64 -5.16
N GLY A 289 -6.05 20.18 -4.05
CA GLY A 289 -6.38 18.87 -3.53
C GLY A 289 -7.82 18.97 -3.07
N SER A 290 -8.76 18.77 -4.00
CA SER A 290 -10.08 18.29 -3.62
C SER A 290 -9.87 16.93 -2.97
N ILE A 291 -9.54 16.95 -1.68
CA ILE A 291 -9.66 15.81 -0.81
C ILE A 291 -11.14 15.49 -0.85
N VAL A 292 -11.47 14.38 -1.50
CA VAL A 292 -12.83 13.95 -1.77
C VAL A 292 -13.59 13.94 -0.43
N SER A 293 -14.55 14.87 -0.32
CA SER A 293 -15.60 14.84 0.69
C SER A 293 -16.32 13.49 0.56
N CYS A 294 -16.36 12.72 1.65
CA CYS A 294 -17.41 11.72 1.81
C CYS A 294 -18.75 12.43 1.98
#